data_AF-A0A6M2AD90-F1
#
_entry.id   AF-A0A6M2AD90-F1
#
_cell.length_a   1.000
_cell.length_b   1.000
_cell.length_c   1.000
_cell.angle_alpha   90.00
_cell.angle_beta   90.00
_cell.angle_gamma   90.00
#
_symmetry.space_group_name_H-M   'P 1'
#
loop_
_entity.id
_entity.type
_entity.pdbx_description
1 polymer ?
#
loop_
_entity_poly.entity_id
_entity_poly.type
_entity_poly.pdbx_seq_one_letter_code
_entity_poly.pdbx_strand_id
1 'polypeptide(L)' 'MKKKDLIKKIAKLETINDQLVAEIEYLDHLVRQIGFEQGLTTLKSAALEIINEDEIEEPPFAI' A
#
# COMPACT_ATOMS: atom_id res chain seq x y z
N MET A 1 -30.95 3.00 -8.45
CA MET A 1 -30.57 4.11 -7.53
C MET A 1 -31.04 5.43 -8.11
N LYS A 2 -31.58 6.35 -7.31
CA LYS A 2 -31.96 7.68 -7.81
C LYS A 2 -30.72 8.58 -7.85
N LYS A 3 -30.73 9.61 -8.71
CA LYS A 3 -29.61 10.58 -8.86
C LYS A 3 -29.12 11.14 -7.51
N LYS A 4 -30.04 11.44 -6.58
CA LYS A 4 -29.74 11.93 -5.24
C LYS A 4 -28.94 10.92 -4.40
N ASP A 5 -29.20 9.63 -4.56
CA ASP A 5 -28.48 8.56 -3.83
C ASP A 5 -27.07 8.38 -4.38
N LEU A 6 -26.90 8.52 -5.71
CA LEU A 6 -25.59 8.49 -6.35
C LEU A 6 -24.73 9.67 -5.90
N ILE A 7 -25.27 10.89 -5.84
CA ILE A 7 -24.54 12.07 -5.37
C ILE A 7 -24.11 11.90 -3.91
N LYS A 8 -24.98 11.38 -3.04
CA LYS A 8 -24.60 11.08 -1.65
C LYS A 8 -23.49 10.04 -1.54
N LYS A 9 -23.53 9.02 -2.40
CA LYS A 9 -22.49 7.98 -2.44
C LYS A 9 -21.16 8.56 -2.90
N ILE A 10 -21.17 9.43 -3.92
CA ILE A 10 -19.97 10.12 -4.41
C ILE A 10 -19.37 10.97 -3.30
N ALA A 11 -20.16 11.83 -2.64
CA ALA A 11 -19.66 12.67 -1.54
C ALA A 11 -19.02 11.84 -0.41
N LYS A 12 -19.64 10.71 -0.04
CA LYS A 12 -19.06 9.80 0.95
C LYS A 12 -17.72 9.21 0.48
N LEU A 13 -17.64 8.80 -0.79
CA LEU A 13 -16.42 8.24 -1.37
C LEU A 13 -15.31 9.29 -1.49
N GLU A 14 -15.64 10.53 -1.82
CA GLU A 14 -14.69 11.65 -1.84
C GLU A 14 -14.09 11.86 -0.45
N THR A 15 -14.91 11.94 0.60
CA THR A 15 -14.40 12.08 1.97
C THR A 15 -13.49 10.92 2.39
N ILE A 16 -13.87 9.69 2.03
CA ILE A 16 -13.04 8.51 2.33
C ILE A 16 -11.72 8.59 1.57
N ASN A 17 -11.76 8.96 0.30
CA ASN A 17 -10.57 9.07 -0.53
C ASN A 17 -9.60 10.13 0.01
N ASP A 18 -10.11 11.31 0.38
CA ASP A 18 -9.31 12.39 0.94
C ASP A 18 -8.58 11.94 2.22
N GLN A 19 -9.29 11.22 3.09
CA GLN A 19 -8.70 10.68 4.32
C GLN A 19 -7.64 9.62 4.02
N LEU A 20 -7.92 8.70 3.09
CA LEU A 20 -6.95 7.65 2.72
C LEU A 20 -5.68 8.23 2.10
N VAL A 21 -5.81 9.27 1.26
CA VAL A 21 -4.65 9.97 0.70
C VAL A 21 -3.80 10.59 1.81
N ALA A 22 -4.44 11.33 2.73
CA ALA A 22 -3.71 11.95 3.85
C ALA A 22 -3.00 10.92 4.74
N GLU A 23 -3.64 9.77 5.00
CA GLU A 23 -3.03 8.69 5.78
C GLU A 23 -1.85 8.03 5.05
N ILE A 24 -1.97 7.80 3.74
CA ILE A 24 -0.88 7.23 2.93
C ILE A 24 0.31 8.19 2.89
N GLU A 25 0.08 9.49 2.73
CA GLU A 25 1.15 10.50 2.74
C GLU A 25 1.85 10.57 4.09
N TYR A 26 1.10 10.49 5.18
CA TYR A 26 1.67 10.44 6.53
C TYR A 26 2.50 9.17 6.75
N LEU A 27 2.03 8.01 6.28
CA LEU A 27 2.80 6.77 6.31
C LEU A 27 4.08 6.87 5.46
N ASP A 28 4.03 7.46 4.27
CA ASP A 28 5.21 7.68 3.43
C ASP A 28 6.25 8.55 4.15
N HIS A 29 5.79 9.61 4.82
CA HIS A 29 6.66 10.45 5.64
C HIS A 29 7.34 9.67 6.76
N LEU A 30 6.59 8.88 7.54
CA LEU A 30 7.14 8.06 8.63
C LEU A 30 8.15 7.03 8.11
N VAL A 31 7.85 6.40 6.97
CA VAL A 31 8.71 5.37 6.37
C VAL A 31 10.05 5.96 5.91
N ARG A 32 10.04 7.20 5.39
CA ARG A 32 11.29 7.94 5.10
C ARG A 32 12.08 8.25 6.37
N GLN A 33 11.43 8.60 7.47
CA GLN A 33 12.10 8.91 8.73
C GLN A 33 12.84 7.71 9.33
N ILE A 34 12.36 6.49 9.09
CA ILE A 34 13.00 5.26 9.59
C ILE A 34 14.06 4.69 8.62
N GLY A 35 14.36 5.38 7.52
CA GLY A 35 15.51 5.07 6.65
C GLY A 35 15.19 4.53 5.26
N PHE A 36 13.91 4.41 4.87
CA PHE A 36 13.53 4.08 3.49
C PHE A 36 13.51 5.34 2.62
N GLU A 37 14.58 5.62 1.89
CA GLU A 37 14.81 6.89 1.16
C GLU A 37 13.64 7.33 0.26
N GLN A 38 12.96 6.37 -0.41
CA GLN A 38 11.81 6.63 -1.28
C GLN A 38 10.47 6.27 -0.62
N GLY A 39 10.45 6.20 0.70
CA GLY A 39 9.24 5.94 1.47
C GLY A 39 8.63 4.57 1.17
N LEU A 40 7.31 4.56 0.95
CA LEU A 40 6.52 3.35 0.71
C LEU A 40 6.99 2.58 -0.52
N THR A 41 7.57 3.24 -1.53
CA THR A 41 8.11 2.56 -2.71
C THR A 41 9.21 1.58 -2.34
N THR A 42 10.23 2.05 -1.63
CA THR A 42 11.37 1.21 -1.18
C THR A 42 10.95 0.18 -0.14
N LEU A 43 10.02 0.53 0.77
CA LEU A 43 9.47 -0.43 1.73
C LEU A 43 8.74 -1.58 1.03
N LYS A 44 7.92 -1.26 0.02
CA LYS A 44 7.19 -2.26 -0.75
C LYS A 44 8.14 -3.19 -1.51
N SER A 45 9.19 -2.65 -2.11
CA SER A 45 10.20 -3.48 -2.80
C SER A 45 10.88 -4.45 -1.82
N ALA A 46 11.35 -3.96 -0.67
CA ALA A 46 11.98 -4.81 0.34
C ALA A 46 11.02 -5.90 0.86
N ALA A 47 9.75 -5.55 1.09
CA ALA A 47 8.73 -6.52 1.51
C ALA A 47 8.47 -7.60 0.44
N LEU A 48 8.44 -7.22 -0.84
CA LEU A 48 8.28 -8.17 -1.94
C LEU A 48 9.52 -9.06 -2.11
N GLU A 49 10.72 -8.54 -1.91
CA GLU A 49 11.95 -9.33 -1.91
C GLU A 49 11.89 -10.42 -0.83
N ILE A 50 11.52 -10.07 0.40
CA ILE A 50 11.37 -11.03 1.52
C ILE A 50 10.36 -12.13 1.16
N ILE A 51 9.17 -11.75 0.67
CA ILE A 51 8.13 -12.72 0.30
C ILE A 51 8.61 -13.65 -0.83
N ASN A 52 9.30 -13.11 -1.83
CA ASN A 52 9.78 -13.90 -2.96
C ASN A 52 10.99 -14.77 -2.60
N GLU A 53 11.83 -14.36 -1.65
CA GLU A 53 12.94 -15.17 -1.11
C GLU A 53 12.41 -16.36 -0.31
N ASP A 54 11.35 -16.16 0.48
CA ASP A 54 10.64 -17.24 1.19
C ASP A 54 9.97 -18.26 0.24
N GLU A 55 9.65 -17.87 -1.01
CA GLU A 55 9.10 -18.79 -2.04
C GLU A 55 10.17 -19.64 -2.76
N ILE A 56 11.47 -19.35 -2.58
CA ILE A 56 12.58 -20.05 -3.29
C ILE A 56 13.25 -21.14 -2.43
N GLU A 57 12.78 -21.40 -1.20
CA GLU A 57 13.27 -22.50 -0.34
C GLU A 57 12.75 -23.92 -0.69
N GLU A 58 12.45 -24.23 -1.97
CA GLU A 58 12.44 -25.63 -2.43
C GLU A 58 13.64 -25.90 -3.35
N PRO A 59 14.71 -26.58 -2.87
CA PRO A 59 15.84 -26.91 -3.73
C PRO A 59 15.42 -27.97 -4.77
N PRO A 60 15.74 -27.80 -6.07
CA PRO A 60 15.34 -28.72 -7.14
C PRO A 60 16.15 -30.04 -7.19
N PHE A 61 16.92 -30.37 -6.15
CA PHE A 61 17.71 -31.59 -6.11
C PHE A 61 17.60 -32.31 -4.77
N ALA A 62 16.43 -32.91 -4.53
CA ALA A 62 16.37 -34.18 -3.81
C ALA A 62 16.83 -35.29 -4.78
N ILE A 63 18.13 -35.60 -4.79
CA ILE A 63 18.68 -36.85 -5.32
C ILE A 63 19.23 -37.64 -4.14
#